data_AF-A0A7W0MFQ6-F1
#
_entry.id   AF-A0A7W0MFQ6-F1
#
_cell.length_a   1.000
_cell.length_b   1.000
_cell.length_c   1.000
_cell.angle_alpha   90.00
_cell.angle_beta   90.00
_cell.angle_gamma   90.00
#
_symmetry.space_group_name_H-M   'P 1'
#
loop_
_entity.id
_entity.type
_entity.pdbx_description
1 polymer ?
#
loop_
_entity_poly.entity_id
_entity_poly.type
_entity_poly.pdbx_seq_one_letter_code
_entity_poly.pdbx_strand_id
1 'polypeptide(L)'
;METESLPIACLLTAPELQERRRTVLQKFRSAVTEVKELEAGYSYSLPADGEWLAELANLVDLERQCCPFHRFNIIVEPAGRPIVLEITGPAGTKEFLEATFNQIHP
;
A
#
# COMPACT_ATOMS: atom_id res chain seq x y z
N MET A 1 -22.86 -14.59 -11.36
CA MET A 1 -21.42 -14.51 -11.06
C MET A 1 -21.31 -13.56 -9.89
N GLU A 2 -21.23 -14.13 -8.69
CA GLU A 2 -21.23 -13.40 -7.43
C GLU A 2 -19.95 -12.57 -7.31
N THR A 3 -20.10 -11.25 -7.24
CA THR A 3 -19.01 -10.37 -6.83
C THR A 3 -18.84 -10.59 -5.34
N GLU A 4 -17.92 -11.47 -4.96
CA GLU A 4 -17.53 -11.70 -3.57
C GLU A 4 -17.09 -10.36 -2.97
N SER A 5 -18.01 -9.69 -2.27
CA SER A 5 -17.75 -8.50 -1.49
C SER A 5 -16.97 -8.91 -0.25
N LEU A 6 -15.66 -9.10 -0.45
CA LEU A 6 -14.71 -9.31 0.63
C LEU A 6 -14.77 -8.07 1.55
N PRO A 7 -15.08 -8.23 2.84
CA PRO A 7 -15.14 -7.10 3.74
C PRO A 7 -13.77 -6.42 3.79
N ILE A 8 -13.76 -5.10 3.64
CA ILE A 8 -12.62 -4.22 3.89
C ILE A 8 -12.40 -4.19 5.41
N ALA A 9 -11.90 -5.28 5.97
CA ALA A 9 -11.67 -5.44 7.39
C ALA A 9 -10.32 -6.11 7.58
N CYS A 10 -9.42 -5.48 8.35
CA CYS A 10 -8.12 -6.04 8.59
C CYS A 10 -8.22 -7.35 9.37
N LEU A 11 -7.93 -8.47 8.72
CA LEU A 11 -7.97 -9.79 9.34
C LEU A 11 -6.82 -10.01 10.34
N LEU A 12 -5.82 -9.12 10.37
CA LEU A 12 -4.72 -9.13 11.33
C LEU A 12 -5.18 -8.56 12.70
N THR A 13 -5.47 -9.45 13.63
CA THR A 13 -5.98 -9.12 14.99
C THR A 13 -4.92 -9.14 16.09
N ALA A 14 -3.69 -9.62 15.81
CA ALA A 14 -2.63 -9.63 16.81
C ALA A 14 -2.03 -8.22 17.01
N PRO A 15 -1.85 -7.75 18.27
CA PRO A 15 -1.34 -6.42 18.56
C PRO A 15 0.09 -6.19 18.03
N GLU A 16 0.94 -7.21 18.05
CA GLU A 16 2.29 -7.15 17.47
C GLU A 16 2.27 -6.95 15.95
N LEU A 17 1.32 -7.55 15.25
CA LEU A 17 1.18 -7.39 13.80
C LEU A 17 0.62 -6.02 13.43
N GLN A 18 -0.29 -5.47 14.24
CA GLN A 18 -0.74 -4.09 14.09
C GLN A 18 0.40 -3.08 14.31
N GLU A 19 1.23 -3.29 15.33
CA GLU A 19 2.36 -2.38 15.60
C GLU A 19 3.41 -2.44 14.49
N ARG A 20 3.73 -3.65 14.01
CA ARG A 20 4.64 -3.83 12.89
C ARG A 20 4.10 -3.17 11.62
N ARG A 21 2.82 -3.39 11.30
CA ARG A 21 2.14 -2.75 10.18
C ARG A 21 2.17 -1.23 10.30
N ARG A 22 1.87 -0.69 11.48
CA ARG A 22 1.91 0.76 11.74
C ARG A 22 3.30 1.34 11.50
N THR A 23 4.33 0.67 11.98
CA THR A 23 5.73 1.09 11.81
C THR A 23 6.13 1.11 10.32
N VAL A 24 5.82 0.04 9.58
CA VAL A 24 6.11 -0.06 8.14
C VAL A 24 5.31 0.99 7.35
N LEU A 25 4.02 1.19 7.67
CA LEU A 25 3.19 2.22 7.05
C LEU A 25 3.71 3.63 7.32
N GLN A 26 4.13 3.94 8.54
CA GLN A 26 4.71 5.24 8.87
C GLN A 26 5.99 5.49 8.07
N LYS A 27 6.90 4.49 8.05
CA LYS A 27 8.14 4.58 7.28
C LYS A 27 7.85 4.78 5.79
N PHE A 28 6.92 4.00 5.23
CA PHE A 28 6.43 4.16 3.86
C PHE A 28 5.93 5.57 3.59
N ARG A 29 4.98 6.08 4.39
CA ARG A 29 4.41 7.43 4.23
C ARG A 29 5.47 8.52 4.26
N SER A 30 6.47 8.40 5.14
CA SER A 30 7.58 9.37 5.21
C SER A 30 8.52 9.34 4.01
N ALA A 31 8.52 8.26 3.23
CA ALA A 31 9.38 8.09 2.07
C ALA A 31 8.68 8.28 0.73
N VAL A 32 7.34 8.22 0.73
CA VAL A 32 6.54 8.59 -0.43
C VAL A 32 6.91 10.01 -0.83
N THR A 33 7.46 10.13 -2.02
CA THR A 33 7.85 11.41 -2.63
C THR A 33 6.71 12.00 -3.45
N GLU A 34 5.84 11.15 -4.00
CA GLU A 34 4.69 11.57 -4.80
C GLU A 34 3.53 10.60 -4.63
N VAL A 35 2.31 11.13 -4.51
CA VAL A 35 1.05 10.36 -4.53
C VAL A 35 0.27 10.75 -5.77
N LYS A 36 -0.15 9.76 -6.56
CA LYS A 36 -1.00 9.92 -7.72
C LYS A 36 -2.29 9.12 -7.51
N GLU A 37 -3.42 9.78 -7.70
CA GLU A 37 -4.71 9.11 -7.67
C GLU A 37 -4.94 8.36 -8.99
N LEU A 38 -5.40 7.11 -8.91
CA LEU A 38 -5.80 6.29 -10.05
C LEU A 38 -7.33 6.08 -10.04
N GLU A 39 -7.89 5.66 -11.17
CA GLU A 39 -9.34 5.40 -11.27
C GLU A 39 -9.83 4.34 -10.26
N ALA A 40 -9.00 3.32 -10.00
CA ALA A 40 -9.31 2.20 -9.11
C ALA A 40 -8.42 2.12 -7.85
N GLY A 41 -7.71 3.20 -7.49
CA GLY A 41 -6.77 3.17 -6.37
C GLY A 41 -5.81 4.35 -6.31
N TYR A 42 -4.59 4.11 -5.82
CA TYR A 42 -3.51 5.10 -5.74
C TYR A 42 -2.17 4.53 -6.20
N SER A 43 -1.31 5.40 -6.67
CA SER A 43 0.08 5.15 -7.04
C SER A 43 0.99 6.00 -6.17
N TYR A 44 2.00 5.39 -5.59
CA TYR A 44 2.94 6.01 -4.66
C TYR A 44 4.35 5.88 -5.22
N SER A 45 5.04 7.00 -5.43
CA SER A 45 6.42 7.02 -5.88
C SER A 45 7.36 7.13 -4.68
N LEU A 46 8.34 6.22 -4.60
CA LEU A 46 9.36 6.16 -3.58
C LEU A 46 10.75 6.36 -4.21
N PRO A 47 11.74 6.87 -3.47
CA PRO A 47 13.10 7.00 -3.99
C PRO A 47 13.65 5.64 -4.43
N ALA A 48 14.52 5.67 -5.44
CA ALA A 48 15.16 4.50 -6.05
C ALA A 48 16.23 3.87 -5.15
N ASP A 49 15.89 3.60 -3.89
CA ASP A 49 16.77 2.97 -2.92
C ASP A 49 16.54 1.45 -2.90
N GLY A 50 17.62 0.68 -2.81
CA GLY A 50 17.55 -0.77 -2.75
C GLY A 50 16.82 -1.29 -1.51
N GLU A 51 16.84 -0.54 -0.41
CA GLU A 51 16.07 -0.88 0.80
C GLU A 51 14.55 -0.82 0.58
N TRP A 52 14.07 0.08 -0.29
CA TRP A 52 12.64 0.26 -0.51
C TRP A 52 11.99 -0.94 -1.17
N LEU A 53 12.68 -1.66 -2.06
CA LEU A 53 12.10 -2.84 -2.70
C LEU A 53 11.71 -3.91 -1.66
N ALA A 54 12.58 -4.17 -0.68
CA ALA A 54 12.32 -5.13 0.38
C ALA A 54 11.20 -4.65 1.32
N GLU A 55 11.19 -3.37 1.66
CA GLU A 55 10.16 -2.78 2.52
C GLU A 55 8.78 -2.79 1.84
N LEU A 56 8.72 -2.51 0.55
CA LEU A 56 7.49 -2.60 -0.26
C LEU A 56 6.99 -4.05 -0.32
N ALA A 57 7.86 -5.03 -0.53
CA ALA A 57 7.48 -6.43 -0.51
C ALA A 57 6.91 -6.86 0.85
N ASN A 58 7.51 -6.41 1.96
CA ASN A 58 7.04 -6.65 3.32
C ASN A 58 5.68 -5.98 3.58
N LEU A 59 5.49 -4.75 3.12
CA LEU A 59 4.21 -4.04 3.17
C LEU A 59 3.12 -4.78 2.38
N VAL A 60 3.42 -5.18 1.14
CA VAL A 60 2.49 -5.94 0.30
C VAL A 60 2.11 -7.27 0.96
N ASP A 61 3.05 -7.98 1.58
CA ASP A 61 2.73 -9.24 2.25
C ASP A 61 1.84 -9.05 3.49
N LEU A 62 2.05 -7.98 4.27
CA LEU A 62 1.19 -7.60 5.39
C LEU A 62 -0.22 -7.21 4.91
N GLU A 63 -0.31 -6.35 3.90
CA GLU A 63 -1.59 -5.88 3.37
C GLU A 63 -2.35 -6.99 2.66
N ARG A 64 -1.68 -7.91 1.96
CA ARG A 64 -2.31 -9.08 1.33
C ARG A 64 -2.98 -10.00 2.35
N GLN A 65 -2.40 -10.16 3.54
CA GLN A 65 -3.00 -10.91 4.65
C GLN A 65 -4.18 -10.16 5.29
N CYS A 66 -4.10 -8.84 5.35
CA CYS A 66 -5.12 -7.97 5.93
C CYS A 66 -6.32 -7.73 4.98
N CYS A 67 -6.08 -7.68 3.67
CA CYS A 67 -7.03 -7.30 2.62
C CYS A 67 -6.73 -8.07 1.31
N PRO A 68 -7.26 -9.29 1.16
CA PRO A 68 -6.95 -10.16 0.01
C PRO A 68 -7.51 -9.67 -1.33
N PHE A 69 -8.31 -8.60 -1.33
CA PHE A 69 -8.91 -7.99 -2.52
C PHE A 69 -8.05 -6.88 -3.15
N HIS A 70 -7.04 -6.37 -2.43
CA HIS A 70 -6.15 -5.36 -2.99
C HIS A 70 -5.16 -5.99 -3.97
N ARG A 71 -5.03 -5.36 -5.13
CA ARG A 71 -4.01 -5.66 -6.12
C ARG A 71 -2.86 -4.67 -5.97
N PHE A 72 -1.66 -5.21 -5.81
CA PHE A 72 -0.43 -4.44 -5.67
C PHE A 72 0.45 -4.63 -6.90
N ASN A 73 0.93 -3.53 -7.48
CA ASN A 73 1.97 -3.56 -8.50
C ASN A 73 3.19 -2.80 -7.97
N ILE A 74 4.37 -3.44 -8.01
CA ILE A 74 5.64 -2.77 -7.75
C ILE A 74 6.33 -2.60 -9.11
N ILE A 75 6.49 -1.35 -9.53
CA ILE A 75 7.11 -0.98 -10.80
C ILE A 75 8.50 -0.44 -10.50
N VAL A 76 9.53 -1.11 -11.01
CA VAL A 76 10.92 -0.70 -10.92
C VAL A 76 11.39 -0.30 -12.31
N GLU A 77 11.51 1.01 -12.52
CA GLU A 77 11.89 1.57 -13.80
C GLU A 77 13.43 1.61 -13.96
N PRO A 78 13.96 1.46 -15.19
CA PRO A 78 15.39 1.52 -15.45
C PRO A 78 15.99 2.91 -15.17
N ALA A 79 17.32 2.96 -15.05
CA ALA A 79 18.12 4.18 -14.88
C ALA A 79 17.91 4.94 -13.54
N GLY A 80 17.69 4.21 -12.44
CA GLY A 80 17.60 4.81 -11.10
C GLY A 80 16.34 5.65 -10.91
N ARG A 81 15.28 5.33 -11.65
CA ARG A 81 13.99 5.97 -11.50
C ARG A 81 13.31 5.54 -10.20
N PRO A 82 12.45 6.40 -9.61
CA PRO A 82 11.67 6.09 -8.42
C PRO A 82 10.96 4.75 -8.54
N ILE A 83 10.92 3.99 -7.45
CA ILE A 83 10.12 2.78 -7.37
C ILE A 83 8.67 3.21 -7.18
N VAL A 84 7.76 2.67 -7.98
CA VAL A 84 6.34 3.02 -7.90
C VAL A 84 5.58 1.83 -7.32
N LEU A 85 4.80 2.07 -6.26
CA LEU A 85 3.83 1.12 -5.73
C LEU A 85 2.43 1.56 -6.12
N GLU A 86 1.75 0.76 -6.93
CA GLU A 86 0.33 0.95 -7.21
C GLU A 86 -0.50 0.01 -6.36
N ILE A 87 -1.53 0.54 -5.72
CA ILE A 87 -2.50 -0.23 -4.95
C ILE A 87 -3.87 0.04 -5.56
N THR A 88 -4.52 -1.01 -6.06
CA THR A 88 -5.83 -0.93 -6.73
C THR A 88 -6.78 -1.99 -6.18
N GLY A 89 -8.08 -1.81 -6.35
CA GLY A 89 -9.06 -2.77 -5.83
C GLY A 89 -10.50 -2.43 -6.19
N PRO A 90 -11.47 -3.22 -5.68
CA PRO A 90 -12.90 -2.99 -5.88
C PRO A 90 -13.38 -1.68 -5.24
N ALA A 91 -14.62 -1.27 -5.54
CA ALA A 91 -15.24 -0.05 -5.02
C ALA A 91 -15.09 0.04 -3.48
N GLY A 92 -14.70 1.21 -2.97
CA GLY A 92 -14.33 1.43 -1.57
C GLY A 92 -12.82 1.36 -1.28
N THR A 93 -12.02 0.84 -2.21
CA THR A 93 -10.55 0.78 -2.06
C THR A 93 -9.92 2.16 -1.95
N LYS A 94 -10.37 3.14 -2.75
CA LYS A 94 -9.80 4.50 -2.71
C LYS A 94 -10.03 5.16 -1.36
N GLU A 95 -11.24 5.11 -0.81
CA GLU A 95 -11.53 5.67 0.52
C GLU A 95 -10.69 4.99 1.61
N PHE A 96 -10.49 3.66 1.53
CA PHE A 96 -9.63 2.94 2.45
C PHE A 96 -8.16 3.36 2.35
N LEU A 97 -7.64 3.47 1.12
CA LEU A 97 -6.27 3.90 0.86
C LEU A 97 -6.05 5.36 1.25
N GLU A 98 -7.03 6.23 1.04
CA GLU A 98 -6.96 7.61 1.49
C GLU A 98 -6.85 7.68 3.01
N ALA A 99 -7.73 6.98 3.74
CA ALA A 99 -7.71 6.93 5.19
C ALA A 99 -6.47 6.23 5.79
N THR A 100 -5.88 5.27 5.07
CA THR A 100 -4.81 4.39 5.59
C THR A 100 -3.42 4.75 5.07
N PHE A 101 -3.29 5.32 3.89
CA PHE A 101 -2.00 5.63 3.25
C PHE A 101 -1.84 7.14 3.02
N ASN A 102 -2.93 7.87 2.78
CA ASN A 102 -2.90 9.31 2.51
C ASN A 102 -3.12 10.19 3.75
N GLN A 103 -2.97 9.65 4.97
CA GLN A 103 -2.79 10.46 6.18
C GLN A 103 -1.39 11.10 6.18
N ILE A 104 -1.13 11.93 5.18
CA ILE A 104 0.00 12.87 5.13
C ILE A 104 -0.41 14.00 6.06
N HIS A 105 -0.05 13.85 7.33
CA HIS A 105 -0.28 14.89 8.32
C HIS A 105 0.67 16.07 8.00
N PRO A 106 0.19 17.31 7.87
CA PRO A 106 1.06 18.49 7.81
C PRO A 106 1.83 18.67 9.13
#